data_AF-A0A817IPV9-F1
#
_entry.id   AF-A0A817IPV9-F1
#
_cell.length_a   1.000
_cell.length_b   1.000
_cell.length_c   1.000
_cell.angle_alpha   90.00
_cell.angle_beta   90.00
_cell.angle_gamma   90.00
#
_symmetry.space_group_name_H-M   'P 1'
#
loop_
_entity.id
_entity.type
_entity.pdbx_description
1 polymer ?
#
loop_
_entity_poly.entity_id
_entity_poly.type
_entity_poly.pdbx_seq_one_letter_code
_entity_poly.pdbx_strand_id
1 'polypeptide(L)'
;MEIERSSGILVHISSLPSSYGIGDFGPEAYKFIDFLVETRQKIWQILPITPTNSPSPYSGVSAFGGHWWLISPEKLVENNFLSKNDLKNINVSKFHDDYVAYKDVRNSKEELLAKAYENFKMNDKEAENKLKNFFDEQRYWIDDFTLFLTIKEQ
;
A
#
# COMPACT_ATOMS: atom_id res chain seq x y z
N MET A 1 23.68 17.38 -9.30
CA MET A 1 23.74 16.23 -8.39
C MET A 1 24.81 15.31 -8.95
N GLU A 2 25.92 15.13 -8.23
CA GLU A 2 26.99 14.22 -8.65
C GLU A 2 26.59 12.81 -8.20
N ILE A 3 26.50 11.87 -9.14
CA ILE A 3 26.16 10.49 -8.84
C ILE A 3 27.48 9.74 -8.67
N GLU A 4 27.83 9.41 -7.43
CA GLU A 4 28.93 8.49 -7.17
C GLU A 4 28.65 7.13 -7.83
N ARG A 5 29.71 6.42 -8.25
CA ARG A 5 29.55 5.09 -8.84
C ARG A 5 28.78 4.16 -7.87
N SER A 6 27.60 3.74 -8.30
CA SER A 6 26.67 2.92 -7.52
C SER A 6 26.03 1.83 -8.38
N SER A 7 25.48 0.81 -7.72
CA SER A 7 24.58 -0.17 -8.34
C SER A 7 23.24 -0.17 -7.59
N GLY A 8 22.22 -0.70 -8.25
CA GLY A 8 20.88 -0.79 -7.69
C GLY A 8 20.04 -1.84 -8.39
N ILE A 9 18.86 -2.07 -7.83
CA ILE A 9 17.90 -3.05 -8.33
C ILE A 9 16.58 -2.34 -8.62
N LEU A 10 15.99 -2.66 -9.78
CA LEU A 10 14.63 -2.27 -10.14
C LEU A 10 13.69 -3.43 -9.79
N VAL A 11 12.88 -3.24 -8.76
CA VAL A 11 11.80 -4.16 -8.37
C VAL A 11 10.65 -3.31 -7.86
N HIS A 12 9.46 -3.43 -8.45
CA HIS A 12 8.30 -2.70 -7.93
C HIS A 12 7.78 -3.36 -6.65
N ILE A 13 7.16 -2.57 -5.75
CA ILE A 13 6.63 -3.05 -4.46
C ILE A 13 5.65 -4.21 -4.67
N SER A 14 4.79 -4.13 -5.69
CA SER A 14 3.80 -5.17 -5.99
C SER A 14 4.39 -6.54 -6.33
N SER A 15 5.69 -6.59 -6.68
CA SER A 15 6.41 -7.82 -7.03
C SER A 15 7.09 -8.48 -5.83
N LEU A 16 7.07 -7.83 -4.66
CA LEU A 16 7.56 -8.47 -3.45
C LEU A 16 6.63 -9.62 -3.04
N PRO A 17 7.17 -10.70 -2.46
CA PRO A 17 6.34 -11.78 -1.94
C PRO A 17 5.38 -11.24 -0.88
N SER A 18 4.16 -11.80 -0.82
CA SER A 18 3.16 -11.43 0.18
C SER A 18 2.09 -12.50 0.29
N SER A 19 1.68 -12.81 1.51
CA SER A 19 0.55 -13.71 1.80
C SER A 19 -0.81 -13.11 1.40
N TYR A 20 -0.85 -11.84 0.99
CA TYR A 20 -2.06 -11.08 0.71
C TYR A 20 -2.23 -10.72 -0.78
N GLY A 21 -1.62 -11.52 -1.65
CA GLY A 21 -1.83 -11.53 -3.10
C GLY A 21 -1.12 -10.44 -3.91
N ILE A 22 -0.55 -9.44 -3.24
CA ILE A 22 0.30 -8.40 -3.85
C ILE A 22 1.34 -7.94 -2.84
N GLY A 23 2.56 -7.67 -3.31
CA GLY A 23 3.58 -7.06 -2.47
C GLY A 23 3.14 -5.69 -1.94
N ASP A 24 3.56 -5.38 -0.70
CA ASP A 24 3.13 -4.20 0.04
C ASP A 24 4.26 -3.62 0.90
N PHE A 25 4.01 -2.48 1.55
CA PHE A 25 4.95 -1.85 2.48
C PHE A 25 4.98 -2.54 3.87
N GLY A 26 5.06 -3.87 3.84
CA GLY A 26 5.08 -4.76 4.99
C GLY A 26 6.44 -5.40 5.25
N PRO A 27 6.50 -6.50 6.01
CA PRO A 27 7.75 -7.17 6.40
C PRO A 27 8.68 -7.50 5.22
N GLU A 28 8.13 -7.92 4.07
CA GLU A 28 8.94 -8.29 2.90
C GLU A 28 9.62 -7.08 2.24
N ALA A 29 9.06 -5.87 2.35
CA ALA A 29 9.75 -4.65 1.91
C ALA A 29 10.98 -4.35 2.77
N TYR A 30 10.90 -4.58 4.09
CA TYR A 30 12.06 -4.43 4.98
C TYR A 30 13.12 -5.51 4.71
N LYS A 31 12.71 -6.77 4.52
CA LYS A 31 13.63 -7.85 4.13
C LYS A 31 14.31 -7.57 2.78
N PHE A 32 13.60 -6.96 1.84
CA PHE A 32 14.20 -6.55 0.57
C PHE A 32 15.24 -5.45 0.78
N ILE A 33 14.99 -4.48 1.67
CA ILE A 33 16.00 -3.48 2.04
C ILE A 33 17.21 -4.14 2.69
N ASP A 34 17.02 -5.09 3.62
CA ASP A 34 18.11 -5.84 4.25
C ASP A 34 18.96 -6.56 3.18
N PHE A 35 18.31 -7.21 2.21
CA PHE A 35 18.97 -7.83 1.06
C PHE A 35 19.77 -6.82 0.23
N LEU A 36 19.24 -5.62 -0.04
CA LEU A 36 19.98 -4.57 -0.75
C LEU A 36 21.23 -4.14 0.03
N VAL A 37 21.13 -4.00 1.35
CA VAL A 37 22.26 -3.67 2.23
C VAL A 37 23.32 -4.77 2.20
N GLU A 38 22.91 -6.03 2.39
CA GLU A 38 23.80 -7.20 2.38
C GLU A 38 24.54 -7.36 1.04
N THR A 39 23.86 -7.07 -0.06
CA THR A 39 24.41 -7.14 -1.41
C THR A 39 25.03 -5.82 -1.89
N ARG A 40 25.15 -4.81 -1.02
CA ARG A 40 25.76 -3.50 -1.26
C ARG A 40 25.12 -2.70 -2.41
N GLN A 41 23.84 -2.94 -2.68
CA GLN A 41 23.06 -2.10 -3.59
C GLN A 41 22.71 -0.79 -2.90
N LYS A 42 22.98 0.33 -3.58
CA LYS A 42 22.74 1.68 -3.03
C LYS A 42 21.43 2.29 -3.50
N ILE A 43 20.81 1.72 -4.53
CA ILE A 43 19.61 2.27 -5.17
C ILE A 43 18.54 1.17 -5.26
N TRP A 44 17.35 1.48 -4.77
CA TRP A 44 16.13 0.74 -5.10
C TRP A 44 15.30 1.61 -6.02
N GLN A 45 15.14 1.16 -7.27
CA GLN A 45 14.25 1.83 -8.21
C GLN A 45 12.89 1.13 -8.20
N ILE A 46 11.81 1.93 -8.21
CA ILE A 46 10.43 1.46 -8.30
C ILE A 46 9.71 2.17 -9.46
N LEU A 47 8.66 1.54 -9.96
CA LEU A 47 7.66 2.16 -10.84
C LEU A 47 6.77 3.13 -10.04
N PRO A 48 5.94 3.97 -10.70
CA PRO A 48 5.03 4.86 -9.99
C PRO A 48 4.08 4.10 -9.04
N ILE A 49 3.90 4.65 -7.84
CA ILE A 49 3.03 4.08 -6.79
C ILE A 49 1.68 4.78 -6.71
N THR A 50 1.36 5.64 -7.68
CA THR A 50 0.11 6.41 -7.69
C THR A 50 -1.11 5.49 -7.82
N PRO A 51 -2.26 5.86 -7.23
CA PRO A 51 -3.50 5.11 -7.38
C PRO A 51 -3.88 4.91 -8.86
N THR A 52 -4.26 3.70 -9.26
CA THR A 52 -4.67 3.37 -10.64
C THR A 52 -5.90 2.46 -10.63
N ASN A 53 -6.71 2.53 -11.70
CA ASN A 53 -7.84 1.61 -11.92
C ASN A 53 -7.49 0.47 -12.90
N SER A 54 -6.21 0.37 -13.25
CA SER A 54 -5.66 -0.57 -14.21
C SER A 54 -4.44 -1.27 -13.57
N PRO A 55 -4.07 -2.47 -14.02
CA PRO A 55 -2.78 -3.08 -13.65
C PRO A 55 -1.54 -2.23 -13.99
N SER A 56 -1.68 -1.19 -14.82
CA SER A 56 -0.58 -0.32 -15.21
C SER A 56 -0.31 0.79 -14.16
N PRO A 57 0.93 0.90 -13.64
CA PRO A 57 1.32 1.98 -12.73
C PRO A 57 1.40 3.35 -13.43
N TYR A 58 1.41 3.37 -14.77
CA TYR A 58 1.44 4.60 -15.57
C TYR A 58 0.05 5.13 -15.95
N SER A 59 -1.01 4.45 -15.50
CA SER A 59 -2.41 4.83 -15.74
C SER A 59 -3.07 5.37 -14.47
N GLY A 60 -2.31 6.15 -13.70
CA GLY A 60 -2.75 6.71 -12.43
C GLY A 60 -3.96 7.63 -12.59
N VAL A 61 -4.88 7.57 -11.61
CA VAL A 61 -6.05 8.48 -11.52
C VAL A 61 -5.74 9.76 -10.75
N SER A 62 -4.54 9.85 -10.17
CA SER A 62 -3.99 11.01 -9.49
C SER A 62 -2.47 11.02 -9.67
N ALA A 63 -1.88 12.21 -9.72
CA ALA A 63 -0.42 12.38 -9.65
C ALA A 63 0.11 12.33 -8.20
N PHE A 64 -0.80 12.40 -7.21
CA PHE A 64 -0.52 12.43 -5.78
C PHE A 64 -1.09 11.20 -5.06
N GLY A 65 -0.56 10.95 -3.87
CA GLY A 65 -0.94 9.82 -3.04
C GLY A 65 -0.30 8.49 -3.48
N GLY A 66 -0.41 7.50 -2.61
CA GLY A 66 0.02 6.13 -2.87
C GLY A 66 -1.17 5.20 -3.09
N HIS A 67 -0.96 4.14 -3.86
CA HIS A 67 -1.97 3.13 -4.10
C HIS A 67 -2.25 2.35 -2.81
N TRP A 68 -3.51 2.35 -2.37
CA TRP A 68 -3.92 1.71 -1.11
C TRP A 68 -3.72 0.18 -1.08
N TRP A 69 -3.57 -0.48 -2.24
CA TRP A 69 -3.23 -1.90 -2.30
C TRP A 69 -1.85 -2.21 -1.71
N LEU A 70 -0.95 -1.23 -1.69
CA LEU A 70 0.39 -1.36 -1.12
C LEU A 70 0.40 -1.18 0.41
N ILE A 71 -0.76 -0.97 1.05
CA ILE A 71 -0.87 -0.96 2.51
C ILE A 71 -0.79 -2.42 3.01
N SER A 72 0.11 -2.66 3.96
CA SER A 72 0.35 -3.98 4.53
C SER A 72 -0.72 -4.35 5.56
N PRO A 73 -1.47 -5.45 5.38
CA PRO A 73 -2.41 -5.94 6.39
C PRO A 73 -1.71 -6.33 7.70
N GLU A 74 -0.47 -6.81 7.62
CA GLU A 74 0.34 -7.13 8.80
C GLU A 74 0.67 -5.87 9.61
N LYS A 75 1.07 -4.78 8.94
CA LYS A 75 1.31 -3.50 9.62
C LYS A 75 0.04 -2.95 10.25
N LEU A 76 -1.13 -3.14 9.62
CA LEU A 76 -2.40 -2.75 10.24
C LEU A 76 -2.70 -3.56 11.51
N VAL A 77 -2.30 -4.83 11.58
CA VAL A 77 -2.39 -5.64 12.80
C VAL A 77 -1.41 -5.15 13.87
N GLU A 78 -0.16 -4.86 13.50
CA GLU A 78 0.84 -4.31 14.42
C GLU A 78 0.39 -2.99 15.05
N ASN A 79 -0.35 -2.17 14.30
CA ASN A 79 -0.88 -0.88 14.76
C ASN A 79 -2.30 -0.98 15.37
N ASN A 80 -2.80 -2.20 15.66
CA ASN A 80 -4.13 -2.45 16.24
C ASN A 80 -5.33 -1.94 15.42
N PHE A 81 -5.15 -1.61 14.14
CA PHE A 81 -6.25 -1.28 13.23
C PHE A 81 -6.94 -2.54 12.70
N LEU A 82 -6.23 -3.67 12.66
CA LEU A 82 -6.81 -4.98 12.40
C LEU A 82 -6.43 -5.95 13.51
N SER A 83 -7.23 -6.99 13.69
CA SER A 83 -6.87 -8.15 14.51
C SER A 83 -6.31 -9.27 13.64
N LYS A 84 -5.56 -10.19 14.25
CA LYS A 84 -5.13 -11.43 13.56
C LYS A 84 -6.31 -12.26 13.05
N ASN A 85 -7.49 -12.13 13.65
CA ASN A 85 -8.68 -12.84 13.19
C ASN A 85 -9.28 -12.22 11.93
N ASP A 86 -9.18 -10.89 11.75
CA ASP A 86 -9.62 -10.24 10.52
C ASP A 86 -8.84 -10.77 9.30
N LEU A 87 -7.54 -11.05 9.48
CA LEU A 87 -6.70 -11.63 8.41
C LEU A 87 -7.04 -13.08 8.08
N LYS A 88 -7.59 -13.87 9.02
CA LYS A 88 -7.99 -15.26 8.77
C LYS A 88 -9.20 -15.37 7.85
N ASN A 89 -10.00 -14.32 7.76
CA ASN A 89 -11.18 -14.29 6.89
C ASN A 89 -10.82 -14.06 5.42
N ILE A 90 -9.56 -13.72 5.13
CA ILE A 90 -9.08 -13.56 3.76
C ILE A 90 -8.99 -14.93 3.11
N ASN A 91 -9.65 -15.09 1.96
CA ASN A 91 -9.55 -16.30 1.19
C ASN A 91 -8.24 -16.33 0.37
N VAL A 92 -7.15 -16.70 1.04
CA VAL A 92 -5.80 -16.80 0.43
C VAL A 92 -5.72 -17.78 -0.74
N SER A 93 -6.67 -18.72 -0.87
CA SER A 93 -6.71 -19.65 -2.02
C SER A 93 -6.99 -18.96 -3.35
N LYS A 94 -7.44 -17.70 -3.34
CA LYS A 94 -7.62 -16.86 -4.53
C LYS A 94 -6.33 -16.17 -4.99
N PHE A 95 -5.25 -16.29 -4.22
CA PHE A 95 -3.98 -15.67 -4.54
C PHE A 95 -3.02 -16.66 -5.17
N HIS A 96 -2.09 -16.14 -5.97
CA HIS A 96 -1.10 -16.89 -6.69
C HIS A 96 0.30 -16.39 -6.31
N ASP A 97 1.24 -17.32 -6.15
CA ASP A 97 2.63 -16.98 -5.80
C ASP A 97 3.38 -16.37 -7.00
N ASP A 98 2.96 -16.71 -8.23
CA ASP A 98 3.67 -16.32 -9.45
C ASP A 98 3.21 -14.99 -10.07
N TYR A 99 2.01 -14.52 -9.74
CA TYR A 99 1.43 -13.33 -10.34
C TYR A 99 0.33 -12.68 -9.49
N VAL A 100 0.09 -11.39 -9.74
CA VAL A 100 -0.94 -10.62 -9.04
C VAL A 100 -2.30 -10.81 -9.71
N ALA A 101 -3.22 -11.49 -9.02
CA ALA A 101 -4.63 -11.56 -9.41
C ALA A 101 -5.37 -10.27 -8.99
N TYR A 102 -5.17 -9.19 -9.76
CA TYR A 102 -5.60 -7.83 -9.41
C TYR A 102 -7.06 -7.70 -8.96
N LYS A 103 -7.99 -8.45 -9.56
CA LYS A 103 -9.40 -8.41 -9.19
C LYS A 103 -9.63 -8.95 -7.77
N ASP A 104 -9.04 -10.09 -7.45
CA ASP A 104 -9.19 -10.72 -6.13
C ASP A 104 -8.45 -9.92 -5.05
N VAL A 105 -7.26 -9.42 -5.37
CA VAL A 105 -6.49 -8.52 -4.50
C VAL A 105 -7.28 -7.27 -4.17
N ARG A 106 -7.90 -6.63 -5.18
CA ARG A 106 -8.72 -5.43 -4.99
C ARG A 106 -9.83 -5.67 -3.99
N ASN A 107 -10.64 -6.70 -4.21
CA ASN A 107 -11.77 -7.02 -3.34
C ASN A 107 -11.32 -7.28 -1.90
N SER A 108 -10.28 -8.10 -1.71
CA SER A 108 -9.78 -8.41 -0.37
C SER A 108 -9.16 -7.20 0.33
N LYS A 109 -8.39 -6.36 -0.37
CA LYS A 109 -7.79 -5.16 0.22
C LYS A 109 -8.85 -4.12 0.58
N GLU A 110 -9.88 -3.93 -0.25
CA GLU A 110 -10.99 -3.01 0.04
C GLU A 110 -11.77 -3.45 1.30
N GLU A 111 -12.10 -4.73 1.43
CA GLU A 111 -12.76 -5.30 2.62
C GLU A 111 -11.93 -5.07 3.90
N LEU A 112 -10.61 -5.32 3.84
CA LEU A 112 -9.72 -5.14 4.98
C LEU A 112 -9.56 -3.66 5.36
N LEU A 113 -9.39 -2.78 4.38
CA LEU A 113 -9.22 -1.35 4.63
C LEU A 113 -10.49 -0.72 5.20
N ALA A 114 -11.66 -1.14 4.72
CA ALA A 114 -12.93 -0.73 5.31
C ALA A 114 -13.02 -1.17 6.78
N LYS A 115 -12.65 -2.42 7.08
CA LYS A 115 -12.64 -2.93 8.47
C LYS A 115 -11.63 -2.18 9.35
N ALA A 116 -10.43 -1.90 8.82
CA ALA A 116 -9.39 -1.15 9.51
C ALA A 116 -9.86 0.27 9.86
N TYR A 117 -10.55 0.93 8.93
CA TYR A 117 -11.12 2.26 9.15
C TYR A 117 -12.21 2.28 10.22
N GLU A 118 -13.09 1.27 10.25
CA GLU A 118 -14.11 1.17 11.30
C GLU A 118 -13.49 0.94 12.69
N ASN A 119 -12.44 0.11 12.77
CA ASN A 119 -11.70 -0.08 14.02
C ASN A 119 -10.96 1.20 14.46
N PHE A 120 -10.39 1.94 13.51
CA PHE A 120 -9.75 3.24 13.74
C PHE A 120 -10.71 4.25 14.38
N LYS A 121 -11.92 4.42 13.81
CA LYS A 121 -12.92 5.37 14.32
C LYS A 121 -13.33 5.09 15.77
N MET A 122 -13.36 3.83 16.17
CA MET A 122 -13.85 3.46 17.49
C MET A 122 -12.81 3.64 18.60
N ASN A 123 -11.51 3.61 18.29
CA ASN A 123 -10.50 3.24 19.28
C ASN A 123 -9.29 4.18 19.40
N ASP A 124 -9.08 5.15 18.50
CA ASP A 124 -7.82 5.91 18.51
C ASP A 124 -7.95 7.41 18.23
N LYS A 125 -8.12 8.19 19.32
CA LYS A 125 -8.15 9.66 19.28
C LYS A 125 -6.81 10.29 18.89
N GLU A 126 -5.69 9.62 19.14
CA GLU A 126 -4.38 10.16 18.76
C GLU A 126 -4.18 10.02 17.26
N ALA A 127 -4.52 8.86 16.70
CA ALA A 127 -4.50 8.65 15.26
C ALA A 127 -5.54 9.54 14.55
N GLU A 128 -6.69 9.83 15.15
CA GLU A 128 -7.65 10.81 14.62
C GLU A 128 -7.04 12.21 14.48
N ASN A 129 -6.31 12.68 15.50
CA ASN A 129 -5.60 13.97 15.41
C ASN A 129 -4.50 13.95 14.35
N LYS A 130 -3.71 12.86 14.24
CA LYS A 130 -2.70 12.72 13.18
C LYS A 130 -3.33 12.73 11.79
N LEU A 131 -4.46 12.04 11.62
CA LEU A 131 -5.19 12.00 10.36
C LEU A 131 -5.72 13.39 10.00
N LYS A 132 -6.30 14.12 10.95
CA LYS A 132 -6.76 15.49 10.73
C LYS A 132 -5.62 16.42 10.30
N ASN A 133 -4.49 16.37 11.00
CA ASN A 133 -3.31 17.18 10.64
C ASN A 133 -2.81 16.82 9.24
N PHE A 134 -2.79 15.53 8.88
CA PHE A 134 -2.42 15.09 7.54
C PHE A 134 -3.38 15.65 6.47
N PHE A 135 -4.70 15.61 6.70
CA PHE A 135 -5.66 16.21 5.77
C PHE A 135 -5.47 17.72 5.63
N ASP A 136 -5.23 18.42 6.74
CA ASP A 136 -4.97 19.86 6.72
C ASP A 136 -3.69 20.20 5.93
N GLU A 137 -2.61 19.42 6.10
CA GLU A 137 -1.34 19.58 5.38
C GLU A 137 -1.45 19.22 3.89
N GLN A 138 -2.25 18.21 3.55
CA GLN A 138 -2.40 17.68 2.18
C GLN A 138 -3.61 18.22 1.42
N ARG A 139 -4.30 19.20 2.00
CA ARG A 139 -5.57 19.74 1.51
C ARG A 139 -5.55 20.16 0.04
N TYR A 140 -4.40 20.63 -0.45
CA TYR A 140 -4.23 21.12 -1.82
C TYR A 140 -4.49 20.07 -2.91
N TRP A 141 -4.49 18.77 -2.58
CA TRP A 141 -4.81 17.70 -3.53
C TRP A 141 -5.82 16.68 -2.99
N ILE A 142 -5.86 16.44 -1.68
CA ILE A 142 -6.61 15.31 -1.13
C ILE A 142 -8.14 15.54 -1.16
N ASP A 143 -8.60 16.78 -1.00
CA ASP A 143 -10.03 17.14 -1.08
C ASP A 143 -10.58 16.84 -2.49
N ASP A 144 -9.90 17.33 -3.53
CA ASP A 144 -10.29 17.09 -4.93
C ASP A 144 -10.17 15.62 -5.32
N PHE A 145 -9.10 14.94 -4.86
CA PHE A 145 -8.87 13.53 -5.12
C PHE A 145 -9.98 12.64 -4.53
N THR A 146 -10.34 12.86 -3.26
CA THR A 146 -11.37 12.08 -2.57
C THR A 146 -12.76 12.35 -3.14
N LEU A 147 -13.06 13.59 -3.49
CA LEU A 147 -14.31 13.96 -4.18
C LEU A 147 -14.41 13.28 -5.54
N PHE A 148 -13.35 13.32 -6.35
CA PHE A 148 -13.29 12.64 -7.64
C PHE A 148 -13.54 11.14 -7.52
N LEU A 149 -12.87 10.46 -6.58
CA LEU A 149 -13.07 9.02 -6.36
C LEU A 149 -14.52 8.71 -5.95
N THR A 150 -15.08 9.50 -5.04
CA THR A 150 -16.45 9.29 -4.54
C THR A 150 -17.49 9.44 -5.66
N ILE A 151 -17.33 10.43 -6.55
CA ILE A 151 -18.23 10.63 -7.69
C ILE A 151 -18.07 9.51 -8.71
N LYS A 152 -16.84 9.01 -8.91
CA LYS A 152 -16.55 7.94 -9.88
C LYS A 152 -17.08 6.56 -9.45
N GLU A 153 -17.27 6.34 -8.15
CA GLU A 153 -17.83 5.09 -7.61
C GLU A 153 -19.36 5.00 -7.70
N GLN A 154 -20.05 6.11 -7.99
CA GLN A 154 -21.50 6.13 -8.29
C GLN A 154 -21.79 5.67 -9.73
#